data_AF-A0A7X7YGP0-F1
#
_entry.id   AF-A0A7X7YGP0-F1
#
_cell.length_a   1.000
_cell.length_b   1.000
_cell.length_c   1.000
_cell.angle_alpha   90.00
_cell.angle_beta   90.00
_cell.angle_gamma   90.00
#
_symmetry.space_group_name_H-M   'P 1'
#
loop_
_entity.id
_entity.type
_entity.pdbx_description
1 polymer ?
#
loop_
_entity_poly.entity_id
_entity_poly.type
_entity_poly.pdbx_seq_one_letter_code
_entity_poly.pdbx_strand_id
1 'polypeptide(L)'
;MGIVNVTPDSFSDGGRFSDPVRALAHAEVLLAEGADILDVGGESTRPGAQPLAPDHEASRVLPVIAALHERHPELLLSVDTSKPEVAAAALRAGAKIVNDVTAAGDPAMLPLVAAGGAAIVLMHMRGTPGTMQDDTSYADVLAEVVARRGERAAAARSAGIPAERIWL
;
A
#
# COMPACT_ATOMS: atom_id res chain seq x y z
N MET A 1 -5.08 11.69 -1.96
CA MET A 1 -4.85 10.27 -2.28
C MET A 1 -6.21 9.58 -2.35
N GLY A 2 -6.61 9.10 -3.53
CA GLY A 2 -7.83 8.32 -3.75
C GLY A 2 -7.54 6.83 -3.63
N ILE A 3 -8.46 6.07 -3.04
CA ILE A 3 -8.28 4.64 -2.74
C ILE A 3 -8.90 3.80 -3.87
N VAL A 4 -8.11 2.90 -4.45
CA VAL A 4 -8.54 1.96 -5.49
C VAL A 4 -8.36 0.53 -4.97
N ASN A 5 -9.41 -0.02 -4.37
CA ASN A 5 -9.40 -1.40 -3.92
C ASN A 5 -9.68 -2.35 -5.08
N VAL A 6 -8.74 -3.25 -5.32
CA VAL A 6 -8.84 -4.35 -6.29
C VAL A 6 -9.15 -5.63 -5.52
N THR A 7 -10.28 -5.62 -4.83
CA THR A 7 -10.77 -6.75 -4.06
C THR A 7 -12.09 -7.24 -4.66
N PRO A 8 -12.32 -8.55 -4.74
CA PRO A 8 -13.57 -9.08 -5.23
C PRO A 8 -14.70 -8.72 -4.25
N ASP A 9 -15.44 -7.67 -4.53
CA ASP A 9 -16.69 -7.38 -3.84
C ASP A 9 -17.75 -8.41 -4.26
N SER A 10 -18.15 -9.24 -3.30
CA SER A 10 -19.37 -10.05 -3.24
C SER A 10 -19.82 -10.82 -4.51
N PHE A 11 -19.62 -12.14 -4.46
CA PHE A 11 -20.53 -13.23 -4.88
C PHE A 11 -21.20 -13.29 -6.27
N SER A 12 -21.19 -12.29 -7.16
CA SER A 12 -22.02 -12.34 -8.37
C SER A 12 -21.36 -12.87 -9.64
N ASP A 13 -20.04 -12.78 -9.84
CA ASP A 13 -19.46 -13.01 -11.19
C ASP A 13 -18.19 -13.88 -11.25
N GLY A 14 -17.88 -14.64 -10.19
CA GLY A 14 -16.78 -15.61 -10.22
C GLY A 14 -15.36 -15.01 -10.42
N GLY A 15 -15.17 -13.71 -10.15
CA GLY A 15 -13.86 -13.08 -9.93
C GLY A 15 -12.88 -13.04 -11.12
N ARG A 16 -13.29 -13.46 -12.33
CA ARG A 16 -12.38 -13.67 -13.46
C ARG A 16 -12.14 -12.44 -14.35
N PHE A 17 -13.03 -11.45 -14.36
CA PHE A 17 -12.93 -10.28 -15.27
C PHE A 17 -13.44 -8.94 -14.68
N SER A 18 -14.00 -8.94 -13.46
CA SER A 18 -14.70 -7.77 -12.92
C SER A 18 -13.81 -6.78 -12.16
N ASP A 19 -12.67 -7.23 -11.60
CA ASP A 19 -11.91 -6.43 -10.64
C ASP A 19 -11.08 -5.31 -11.32
N PRO A 20 -10.25 -5.59 -12.36
CA PRO A 20 -9.40 -4.54 -12.94
C PRO A 20 -10.20 -3.47 -13.67
N VAL A 21 -11.24 -3.86 -14.42
CA VAL A 21 -12.05 -2.89 -15.19
C VAL A 21 -12.81 -1.95 -14.25
N ARG A 22 -13.39 -2.47 -13.16
CA ARG A 22 -14.08 -1.63 -12.17
C ARG A 22 -13.11 -0.75 -11.40
N ALA A 23 -11.98 -1.29 -10.97
CA ALA A 23 -10.93 -0.52 -10.30
C ALA A 23 -10.46 0.65 -11.17
N LEU A 24 -10.27 0.41 -12.47
CA LEU A 24 -9.90 1.45 -13.43
C LEU A 24 -11.00 2.49 -13.64
N ALA A 25 -12.26 2.07 -13.79
CA ALA A 25 -13.37 3.02 -13.90
C ALA A 25 -13.49 3.90 -12.65
N HIS A 26 -13.32 3.33 -11.45
CA HIS A 26 -13.31 4.08 -10.21
C HIS A 26 -12.10 5.03 -10.11
N ALA A 27 -10.92 4.58 -10.54
CA ALA A 27 -9.73 5.43 -10.61
C ALA A 27 -9.97 6.67 -11.48
N GLU A 28 -10.60 6.55 -12.66
CA GLU A 28 -10.92 7.72 -13.50
C GLU A 28 -11.89 8.69 -12.81
N VAL A 29 -12.85 8.19 -12.02
CA VAL A 29 -13.73 9.05 -11.22
C VAL A 29 -12.93 9.83 -10.17
N LEU A 30 -12.05 9.15 -9.43
CA LEU A 30 -11.20 9.81 -8.41
C LEU A 30 -10.30 10.88 -9.03
N LEU A 31 -9.75 10.63 -10.23
CA LEU A 31 -8.96 11.61 -10.95
C LEU A 31 -9.82 12.81 -11.38
N ALA A 32 -11.04 12.59 -11.88
CA ALA A 32 -11.97 13.66 -12.22
C ALA A 32 -12.41 14.49 -10.98
N GLU A 33 -12.42 13.87 -9.80
CA GLU A 33 -12.66 14.54 -8.51
C GLU A 33 -11.43 15.26 -7.95
N GLY A 34 -10.27 15.17 -8.62
CA GLY A 34 -9.04 15.89 -8.27
C GLY A 34 -8.05 15.13 -7.40
N ALA A 35 -8.06 13.79 -7.42
CA ALA A 35 -7.04 13.01 -6.72
C ALA A 35 -5.65 13.14 -7.37
N ASP A 36 -4.67 13.68 -6.65
CA ASP A 36 -3.27 13.79 -7.11
C ASP A 36 -2.48 12.48 -7.03
N ILE A 37 -2.97 11.53 -6.21
CA ILE A 37 -2.34 10.24 -5.95
C ILE A 37 -3.45 9.19 -5.93
N LEU A 38 -3.23 8.04 -6.55
CA LEU A 38 -4.09 6.86 -6.38
C LEU A 38 -3.33 5.76 -5.63
N ASP A 39 -3.99 5.17 -4.64
CA ASP A 39 -3.46 4.09 -3.81
C ASP A 39 -4.17 2.78 -4.13
N VAL A 40 -3.43 1.82 -4.71
CA VAL A 40 -3.98 0.58 -5.26
C VAL A 40 -3.69 -0.57 -4.31
N GLY A 41 -4.73 -1.16 -3.74
CA GLY A 41 -4.64 -2.27 -2.78
C GLY A 41 -5.34 -3.54 -3.29
N GLY A 42 -4.65 -4.69 -3.24
CA GLY A 42 -5.20 -5.99 -3.69
C GLY A 42 -5.66 -6.90 -2.55
N GLU A 43 -5.34 -6.51 -1.31
CA GLU A 43 -5.63 -7.23 -0.08
C GLU A 43 -6.43 -6.35 0.87
N SER A 44 -7.47 -6.90 1.49
CA SER A 44 -8.22 -6.19 2.51
C SER A 44 -7.46 -6.21 3.83
N THR A 45 -7.21 -5.04 4.41
CA THR A 45 -6.68 -4.87 5.77
C THR A 45 -7.77 -4.77 6.86
N ARG A 46 -9.03 -5.04 6.51
CA ARG A 46 -10.16 -5.08 7.47
C ARG A 46 -9.97 -6.19 8.51
N PRO A 47 -10.44 -5.99 9.77
CA PRO A 47 -10.41 -7.03 10.79
C PRO A 47 -11.04 -8.34 10.30
N GLY A 48 -10.36 -9.46 10.57
CA GLY A 48 -10.80 -10.80 10.15
C GLY A 48 -10.54 -11.16 8.68
N ALA A 49 -9.94 -10.28 7.88
CA ALA A 49 -9.51 -10.62 6.53
C ALA A 49 -8.41 -11.68 6.54
N GLN A 50 -8.51 -12.65 5.63
CA GLN A 50 -7.49 -13.68 5.45
C GLN A 50 -6.35 -13.11 4.59
N PRO A 51 -5.08 -13.31 4.99
CA PRO A 51 -3.94 -12.95 4.16
C PRO A 51 -4.00 -13.64 2.81
N LEU A 52 -3.66 -12.89 1.77
CA LEU A 52 -3.54 -13.33 0.40
C LEU A 52 -2.09 -13.71 0.12
N ALA A 53 -1.86 -14.74 -0.69
CA ALA A 53 -0.52 -15.05 -1.17
C ALA A 53 0.02 -13.89 -2.04
N PRO A 54 1.34 -13.59 -2.00
CA PRO A 54 1.93 -12.50 -2.78
C PRO A 54 1.55 -12.54 -4.27
N ASP A 55 1.60 -13.71 -4.91
CA ASP A 55 1.27 -13.87 -6.33
C ASP A 55 -0.19 -13.53 -6.65
N HIS A 56 -1.11 -13.86 -5.75
CA HIS A 56 -2.53 -13.55 -5.91
C HIS A 56 -2.77 -12.05 -5.74
N GLU A 57 -2.16 -11.40 -4.76
CA GLU A 57 -2.25 -9.95 -4.58
C GLU A 57 -1.65 -9.20 -5.79
N ALA A 58 -0.46 -9.61 -6.23
CA ALA A 58 0.20 -9.09 -7.42
C ALA A 58 -0.68 -9.22 -8.67
N SER A 59 -1.33 -10.37 -8.87
CA SER A 59 -2.23 -10.59 -10.02
C SER A 59 -3.42 -9.61 -10.06
N ARG A 60 -3.82 -9.06 -8.91
CA ARG A 60 -4.89 -8.05 -8.79
C ARG A 60 -4.37 -6.65 -9.08
N VAL A 61 -3.30 -6.24 -8.40
CA VAL A 61 -2.85 -4.83 -8.45
C VAL A 61 -2.06 -4.48 -9.71
N LEU A 62 -1.24 -5.40 -10.24
CA LEU A 62 -0.31 -5.08 -11.33
C LEU A 62 -1.00 -4.66 -12.62
N PRO A 63 -2.10 -5.32 -13.09
CA PRO A 63 -2.81 -4.86 -14.29
C PRO A 63 -3.39 -3.45 -14.14
N VAL A 64 -3.86 -3.10 -12.93
CA VAL A 64 -4.43 -1.78 -12.63
C VAL A 64 -3.32 -0.72 -12.62
N ILE A 65 -2.23 -0.97 -11.90
CA ILE A 65 -1.08 -0.05 -11.83
C ILE A 65 -0.48 0.19 -13.22
N ALA A 66 -0.22 -0.88 -13.98
CA ALA A 66 0.36 -0.76 -15.32
C ALA A 66 -0.54 0.06 -16.26
N ALA A 67 -1.84 -0.22 -16.25
CA ALA A 67 -2.76 0.46 -17.15
C ALA A 67 -3.05 1.91 -16.74
N LEU A 68 -2.97 2.25 -15.44
CA LEU A 68 -3.02 3.64 -14.96
C LEU A 68 -1.74 4.39 -15.32
N HIS A 69 -0.58 3.76 -15.16
CA HIS A 69 0.70 4.38 -15.52
C HIS A 69 0.78 4.69 -17.02
N GLU A 70 0.28 3.78 -17.87
CA GLU A 70 0.22 3.99 -19.32
C GLU A 70 -0.71 5.15 -19.70
N ARG A 71 -1.89 5.24 -19.07
CA ARG A 71 -2.89 6.30 -19.36
C ARG A 71 -2.52 7.66 -18.78
N HIS A 72 -1.89 7.67 -17.62
CA HIS A 72 -1.58 8.87 -16.84
C HIS A 72 -0.11 8.82 -16.37
N PRO A 73 0.87 9.05 -17.26
CA PRO A 73 2.30 8.88 -16.92
C PRO A 73 2.81 9.78 -15.79
N GLU A 74 2.17 10.94 -15.61
CA GLU A 74 2.51 11.93 -14.57
C GLU A 74 1.81 11.64 -13.22
N LEU A 75 0.85 10.71 -13.18
CA LEU A 75 0.12 10.38 -11.97
C LEU A 75 1.03 9.66 -10.97
N LEU A 76 1.00 10.12 -9.72
CA LEU A 76 1.66 9.42 -8.62
C LEU A 76 0.82 8.20 -8.21
N LEU A 77 1.36 7.02 -8.49
CA LEU A 77 0.76 5.75 -8.11
C LEU A 77 1.41 5.21 -6.83
N SER A 78 0.56 4.87 -5.86
CA SER A 78 0.90 4.18 -4.63
C SER A 78 0.39 2.74 -4.68
N VAL A 79 1.16 1.81 -4.12
CA VAL A 79 0.71 0.43 -3.87
C VAL A 79 0.53 0.26 -2.36
N ASP A 80 -0.67 -0.15 -1.95
CA ASP A 80 -0.98 -0.52 -0.56
C ASP A 80 -0.63 -1.99 -0.38
N THR A 81 0.54 -2.25 0.21
CA THR A 81 1.01 -3.61 0.47
C THR A 81 2.09 -3.64 1.56
N SER A 82 2.06 -4.71 2.37
CA SER A 82 3.14 -5.03 3.32
C SER A 82 4.11 -6.09 2.78
N LYS A 83 3.96 -6.52 1.51
CA LYS A 83 4.70 -7.64 0.93
C LYS A 83 5.78 -7.14 -0.04
N PRO A 84 7.08 -7.33 0.25
CA PRO A 84 8.15 -6.84 -0.60
C PRO A 84 8.06 -7.32 -2.06
N GLU A 85 7.59 -8.55 -2.31
CA GLU A 85 7.45 -9.10 -3.66
C GLU A 85 6.42 -8.32 -4.49
N VAL A 86 5.29 -7.96 -3.86
CA VAL A 86 4.22 -7.17 -4.48
C VAL A 86 4.70 -5.75 -4.71
N ALA A 87 5.31 -5.13 -3.69
CA ALA A 87 5.90 -3.79 -3.79
C ALA A 87 6.94 -3.74 -4.92
N ALA A 88 7.84 -4.72 -5.02
CA ALA A 88 8.87 -4.77 -6.04
C ALA A 88 8.27 -4.85 -7.45
N ALA A 89 7.22 -5.65 -7.62
CA ALA A 89 6.52 -5.77 -8.90
C ALA A 89 5.75 -4.49 -9.25
N ALA A 90 5.10 -3.87 -8.28
CA ALA A 90 4.36 -2.62 -8.47
C ALA A 90 5.29 -1.45 -8.85
N LEU A 91 6.46 -1.34 -8.21
CA LEU A 91 7.47 -0.33 -8.56
C LEU A 91 7.95 -0.50 -10.00
N ARG A 92 8.16 -1.74 -10.47
CA ARG A 92 8.48 -2.03 -11.88
C ARG A 92 7.35 -1.69 -12.84
N ALA A 93 6.10 -1.80 -12.39
CA ALA A 93 4.91 -1.50 -13.19
C ALA A 93 4.57 0.00 -13.27
N GLY A 94 5.22 0.85 -12.47
CA GLY A 94 5.07 2.31 -12.53
C GLY A 94 4.76 2.99 -11.19
N ALA A 95 4.49 2.23 -10.12
CA ALA A 95 4.29 2.81 -8.79
C ALA A 95 5.52 3.59 -8.32
N LYS A 96 5.29 4.68 -7.58
CA LYS A 96 6.32 5.57 -7.04
C LYS A 96 6.27 5.66 -5.51
N ILE A 97 5.22 5.11 -4.90
CA ILE A 97 5.00 5.12 -3.46
C ILE A 97 4.66 3.68 -3.02
N VAL A 98 5.24 3.24 -1.90
CA VAL A 98 4.81 2.04 -1.18
C VAL A 98 4.10 2.49 0.08
N ASN A 99 2.82 2.18 0.21
CA ASN A 99 2.04 2.39 1.42
C ASN A 99 2.03 1.09 2.23
N ASP A 100 2.79 1.05 3.34
CA ASP A 100 2.91 -0.16 4.15
C ASP A 100 2.33 0.09 5.55
N VAL A 101 1.15 -0.49 5.79
CA VAL A 101 0.44 -0.41 7.07
C VAL A 101 1.27 -0.95 8.25
N THR A 102 2.20 -1.87 7.99
CA THR A 102 3.08 -2.47 9.01
C THR A 102 4.33 -1.64 9.30
N ALA A 103 4.49 -0.52 8.61
CA ALA A 103 5.66 0.35 8.63
C ALA A 103 6.96 -0.39 8.28
N ALA A 104 6.99 -1.13 7.18
CA ALA A 104 8.11 -1.99 6.81
C ALA A 104 8.41 -3.06 7.86
N GLY A 105 7.36 -3.74 8.32
CA GLY A 105 7.48 -4.87 9.25
C GLY A 105 8.36 -5.98 8.67
N ASP A 106 8.33 -6.16 7.34
CA ASP A 106 9.27 -7.01 6.63
C ASP A 106 10.63 -6.31 6.43
N PRO A 107 11.76 -6.95 6.82
CA PRO A 107 13.09 -6.35 6.72
C PRO A 107 13.55 -6.07 5.29
N ALA A 108 12.96 -6.70 4.28
CA ALA A 108 13.31 -6.47 2.88
C ALA A 108 12.62 -5.22 2.29
N MET A 109 11.60 -4.66 2.96
CA MET A 109 10.81 -3.54 2.43
C MET A 109 11.64 -2.24 2.30
N LEU A 110 12.37 -1.84 3.34
CA LEU A 110 13.14 -0.58 3.29
C LEU A 110 14.28 -0.61 2.26
N PRO A 111 15.13 -1.67 2.19
CA PRO A 111 16.14 -1.77 1.13
C PRO A 111 15.54 -1.74 -0.28
N LEU A 112 14.39 -2.39 -0.48
CA LEU A 112 13.68 -2.40 -1.75
C LEU A 112 13.23 -0.99 -2.15
N VAL A 113 12.58 -0.25 -1.25
CA VAL A 113 12.12 1.12 -1.51
C VAL A 113 13.31 2.04 -1.80
N ALA A 114 14.38 1.94 -1.01
CA ALA A 114 15.60 2.73 -1.22
C ALA A 114 16.20 2.47 -2.60
N ALA A 115 16.32 1.19 -3.01
CA ALA A 115 16.84 0.81 -4.32
C ALA A 115 15.93 1.27 -5.47
N GLY A 116 14.61 1.24 -5.27
CA GLY A 116 13.62 1.71 -6.25
C GLY A 116 13.50 3.24 -6.35
N GLY A 117 14.12 3.98 -5.43
CA GLY A 117 13.98 5.44 -5.35
C GLY A 117 12.56 5.90 -5.06
N ALA A 118 11.71 5.03 -4.51
CA ALA A 118 10.32 5.30 -4.21
C ALA A 118 10.15 6.04 -2.88
N ALA A 119 8.97 6.61 -2.66
CA ALA A 119 8.55 7.06 -1.34
C ALA A 119 7.93 5.90 -0.54
N ILE A 120 7.93 6.02 0.79
CA ILE A 120 7.27 5.07 1.70
C ILE A 120 6.36 5.79 2.67
N VAL A 121 5.17 5.24 2.89
CA VAL A 121 4.27 5.60 3.98
C VAL A 121 4.38 4.53 5.06
N LEU A 122 4.66 4.96 6.30
CA LEU A 122 4.90 4.10 7.45
C LEU A 122 3.81 4.34 8.51
N MET A 123 2.82 3.46 8.57
CA MET A 123 1.68 3.65 9.49
C MET A 123 1.96 3.08 10.90
N HIS A 124 1.13 3.46 11.87
CA HIS A 124 1.17 2.83 13.19
C HIS A 124 0.02 1.84 13.34
N MET A 125 0.34 0.64 13.79
CA MET A 125 -0.63 -0.40 14.16
C MET A 125 -0.05 -1.26 15.29
N ARG A 126 -0.94 -1.87 16.09
CA ARG A 126 -0.58 -2.93 17.06
C ARG A 126 -0.93 -4.28 16.46
N GLY A 127 -0.10 -5.30 16.72
CA GLY A 127 -0.36 -6.66 16.24
C GLY A 127 -0.22 -6.78 14.72
N THR A 128 -1.23 -7.38 14.09
CA THR A 128 -1.34 -7.58 12.62
C THR A 128 -2.63 -6.90 12.13
N PRO A 129 -2.84 -6.67 10.81
CA PRO A 129 -4.11 -6.08 10.35
C PRO A 129 -5.35 -6.88 10.80
N GLY A 130 -5.21 -8.20 10.92
CA GLY A 130 -6.27 -9.08 11.40
C GLY A 130 -6.55 -8.99 12.90
N THR A 131 -5.56 -8.60 13.72
CA THR A 131 -5.62 -8.62 15.19
C THR A 131 -5.51 -7.24 15.85
N MET A 132 -5.35 -6.17 15.07
CA MET A 132 -5.10 -4.81 15.59
C MET A 132 -6.24 -4.26 16.46
N GLN A 133 -7.42 -4.88 16.41
CA GLN A 133 -8.58 -4.52 17.23
C GLN A 133 -8.67 -5.34 18.52
N ASP A 134 -7.87 -6.40 18.67
CA ASP A 134 -7.91 -7.28 19.83
C ASP A 134 -7.25 -6.64 21.06
N ASP A 135 -6.19 -5.84 20.83
CA ASP A 135 -5.50 -5.07 21.87
C ASP A 135 -5.26 -3.62 21.43
N THR A 136 -6.19 -2.76 21.86
CA THR A 136 -6.16 -1.31 21.63
C THR A 136 -5.73 -0.53 22.88
N SER A 137 -5.19 -1.21 23.89
CA SER A 137 -4.79 -0.58 25.15
C SER A 137 -3.43 0.11 25.01
N TYR A 138 -3.37 1.37 25.40
CA TYR A 138 -2.13 2.15 25.50
C TYR A 138 -2.01 2.72 26.91
N ALA A 139 -0.79 2.80 27.43
CA ALA A 139 -0.52 3.56 28.64
C ALA A 139 -0.53 5.05 28.33
N ASP A 140 0.09 5.43 27.22
CA ASP A 140 0.03 6.76 26.61
C ASP A 140 0.09 6.63 25.09
N VAL A 141 -1.08 6.70 24.45
CA VAL A 141 -1.21 6.51 23.01
C VAL A 141 -0.36 7.50 22.20
N LEU A 142 -0.25 8.74 22.65
CA LEU A 142 0.50 9.76 21.91
C LEU A 142 2.00 9.48 22.00
N ALA A 143 2.51 9.24 23.21
CA ALA A 143 3.92 8.96 23.43
C ALA A 143 4.36 7.69 22.69
N GLU A 144 3.57 6.62 22.78
CA GLU A 144 3.87 5.34 22.14
C GLU A 144 3.85 5.44 20.61
N VAL A 145 2.85 6.12 20.02
CA VAL A 145 2.76 6.31 18.56
C VAL A 145 3.90 7.18 18.04
N VAL A 146 4.22 8.28 18.73
CA VAL A 146 5.33 9.18 18.34
C VAL A 146 6.66 8.44 18.41
N ALA A 147 6.92 7.70 19.49
CA ALA A 147 8.13 6.92 19.64
C ALA A 147 8.26 5.89 18.51
N ARG A 148 7.20 5.11 18.25
CA ARG A 148 7.21 4.08 17.22
C ARG A 148 7.44 4.66 15.84
N ARG A 149 6.71 5.71 15.46
CA ARG A 149 6.90 6.39 14.17
C ARG A 149 8.31 6.97 14.03
N GLY A 150 8.88 7.53 15.11
CA GLY A 150 10.25 8.02 15.15
C GLY A 150 11.29 6.93 14.87
N GLU A 151 11.13 5.75 15.49
CA GLU A 151 11.98 4.58 15.22
C GLU A 151 11.91 4.15 13.76
N ARG A 152 10.69 4.06 13.19
CA ARG A 152 10.50 3.62 11.81
C ARG A 152 11.06 4.63 10.79
N ALA A 153 10.87 5.92 11.04
CA ALA A 153 11.51 6.97 10.23
C ALA A 153 13.04 6.89 10.29
N ALA A 154 13.60 6.63 11.48
CA ALA A 154 15.05 6.46 11.64
C ALA A 154 15.56 5.22 10.88
N ALA A 155 14.84 4.09 10.94
CA ALA A 155 15.17 2.89 10.19
C ALA A 155 15.14 3.13 8.67
N ALA A 156 14.12 3.83 8.16
CA ALA A 156 14.00 4.18 6.75
C ALA A 156 15.17 5.08 6.27
N ARG A 157 15.55 6.08 7.08
CA ARG A 157 16.73 6.92 6.79
C ARG A 157 18.03 6.11 6.77
N SER A 158 18.22 5.21 7.74
CA SER A 158 19.39 4.33 7.79
C SER A 158 19.46 3.36 6.61
N ALA A 159 18.33 2.98 6.02
CA ALA A 159 18.27 2.20 4.78
C ALA A 159 18.58 3.03 3.52
N GLY A 160 18.76 4.35 3.64
CA GLY A 160 19.11 5.24 2.54
C GLY A 160 17.93 5.97 1.91
N ILE A 161 16.73 5.94 2.51
CA ILE A 161 15.58 6.69 2.01
C ILE A 161 15.69 8.15 2.47
N PRO A 162 15.69 9.14 1.56
CA PRO A 162 15.70 10.56 1.91
C PRO A 162 14.50 10.96 2.76
N ALA A 163 14.68 11.94 3.66
CA ALA A 163 13.64 12.34 4.61
C ALA A 163 12.35 12.84 3.90
N GLU A 164 12.49 13.51 2.76
CA GLU A 164 11.40 14.00 1.92
C GLU A 164 10.59 12.88 1.24
N ARG A 165 11.06 11.63 1.30
CA ARG A 165 10.39 10.43 0.76
C ARG A 165 9.81 9.53 1.85
N ILE A 166 9.86 9.95 3.12
CA ILE A 166 9.34 9.21 4.26
C ILE A 166 8.10 9.92 4.80
N TRP A 167 6.96 9.23 4.79
CA TRP A 167 5.68 9.71 5.30
C TRP A 167 5.23 8.85 6.49
N LEU A 168 4.56 9.46 7.48
CA LEU A 168 4.18 8.83 8.77
C LEU A 168 2.68 8.97 9.05
#